data_AF-A0AAD1HRV0-F1
#
_entry.id   AF-A0AAD1HRV0-F1
#
_cell.length_a   1.000
_cell.length_b   1.000
_cell.length_c   1.000
_cell.angle_alpha   90.00
_cell.angle_beta   90.00
_cell.angle_gamma   90.00
#
_symmetry.space_group_name_H-M   'P 1'
#
loop_
_entity.id
_entity.type
_entity.pdbx_description
1 polymer ?
#
loop_
_entity_poly.entity_id
_entity_poly.type
_entity_poly.pdbx_seq_one_letter_code
_entity_poly.pdbx_strand_id
1 'polypeptide(L)' 'MSYDDLVEAGTMAAAKAAGKVRMEGKDYVMADGDVVEFRFNV' A
#
# COMPACT_ATOMS: atom_id res chain seq x y z
N MET A 1 1.90 2.98 0.97
CA MET A 1 3.08 2.21 0.50
C MET A 1 3.55 2.94 -0.73
N SER A 2 4.83 3.25 -0.87
CA SER A 2 5.29 4.05 -2.01
C SER A 2 5.20 3.27 -3.33
N TYR A 3 5.11 3.98 -4.45
CA TYR A 3 5.16 3.40 -5.79
C TYR A 3 6.47 2.63 -6.03
N ASP A 4 7.60 3.13 -5.53
CA ASP A 4 8.89 2.47 -5.66
C ASP A 4 8.91 1.12 -4.96
N ASP A 5 8.27 1.01 -3.79
CA ASP A 5 8.11 -0.26 -3.08
C ASP A 5 7.28 -1.27 -3.87
N LEU A 6 6.26 -0.81 -4.59
CA LEU A 6 5.45 -1.66 -5.47
C LEU A 6 6.25 -2.13 -6.68
N VAL A 7 7.03 -1.22 -7.29
CA VAL A 7 7.87 -1.52 -8.45
C VAL A 7 8.95 -2.52 -8.08
N GLU A 8 9.61 -2.36 -6.93
CA GLU A 8 10.61 -3.28 -6.41
C GLU A 8 10.00 -4.66 -6.09
N ALA A 9 8.80 -4.68 -5.49
CA ALA A 9 8.10 -5.93 -5.19
C ALA A 9 7.49 -6.62 -6.43
N GLY A 10 7.32 -5.90 -7.54
CA GLY A 10 6.77 -6.38 -8.81
C GLY A 10 5.25 -6.63 -8.82
N THR A 11 4.65 -7.00 -7.68
CA THR A 11 3.20 -7.18 -7.53
C THR A 11 2.71 -6.78 -6.14
N MET A 12 1.43 -6.41 -6.04
CA MET A 12 0.77 -6.13 -4.75
C MET A 12 0.80 -7.33 -3.79
N ALA A 13 0.69 -8.55 -4.32
CA ALA A 13 0.75 -9.77 -3.52
C ALA A 13 2.14 -9.99 -2.90
N ALA A 14 3.20 -9.77 -3.69
CA ALA A 14 4.58 -9.84 -3.20
C ALA A 14 4.89 -8.73 -2.19
N ALA A 15 4.42 -7.50 -2.43
CA ALA A 15 4.57 -6.40 -1.49
C ALA A 15 3.86 -6.68 -0.15
N LYS A 16 2.68 -7.30 -0.21
CA LYS A 16 1.93 -7.75 0.98
C LYS A 16 2.66 -8.88 1.72
N ALA A 17 3.20 -9.86 0.99
CA ALA A 17 3.98 -10.95 1.57
C ALA A 17 5.29 -10.47 2.22
N ALA A 18 5.91 -9.44 1.64
CA ALA A 18 7.10 -8.76 2.18
C ALA A 18 6.80 -7.83 3.37
N GLY A 19 5.54 -7.70 3.79
CA GLY A 19 5.15 -6.85 4.92
C GLY A 19 5.23 -5.34 4.63
N LYS A 20 5.39 -4.94 3.36
CA LYS A 20 5.46 -3.52 2.96
C LYS A 20 4.08 -2.84 2.87
N VAL A 21 3.01 -3.63 2.81
CA VAL A 21 1.63 -3.12 2.79
C VAL A 21 1.14 -2.88 4.22
N ARG A 22 0.81 -1.63 4.54
CA ARG A 22 0.22 -1.22 5.82
C ARG A 22 -1.27 -0.96 5.67
N MET A 23 -2.03 -1.30 6.71
CA MET A 23 -3.44 -0.90 6.83
C MET A 23 -3.50 0.39 7.62
N GLU A 24 -3.80 1.47 6.93
CA GLU A 24 -3.85 2.80 7.51
C GLU A 24 -5.31 3.21 7.78
N GLY A 25 -5.54 3.89 8.90
CA GLY A 25 -6.86 4.33 9.35
C GLY A 25 -7.35 5.61 8.65
N LYS A 26 -8.52 6.12 9.05
CA LYS A 26 -9.13 7.34 8.48
C LYS A 26 -8.27 8.60 8.64
N ASP A 27 -7.37 8.63 9.62
CA ASP A 27 -6.50 9.78 9.91
C ASP A 27 -5.22 9.78 9.08
N TYR A 28 -5.07 8.82 8.15
CA TYR A 28 -3.90 8.74 7.29
C TYR A 28 -3.89 9.87 6.27
N VAL A 29 -2.79 10.64 6.28
CA VAL A 29 -2.51 11.68 5.29
C VAL A 29 -1.76 11.03 4.13
N MET A 30 -2.40 10.99 2.95
CA MET A 30 -1.75 10.47 1.75
C MET A 30 -0.60 11.36 1.30
N ALA A 31 0.52 10.74 0.95
CA ALA A 31 1.66 11.41 0.34
C ALA A 31 1.66 11.20 -1.18
N ASP A 32 2.36 12.07 -1.91
CA ASP A 32 2.60 11.87 -3.33
C ASP A 32 3.38 10.57 -3.56
N GLY A 33 2.95 9.78 -4.56
CA GLY A 33 3.52 8.46 -4.83
C GLY A 33 3.02 7.33 -3.92
N ASP A 34 2.04 7.57 -3.03
CA ASP A 34 1.41 6.47 -2.29
C ASP A 34 0.50 5.61 -3.18
N VAL A 35 0.71 4.30 -3.12
CA VAL A 35 -0.20 3.28 -3.62
C VAL A 35 -1.06 2.80 -2.45
N VAL A 36 -2.38 2.92 -2.61
CA VAL A 36 -3.38 2.58 -1.59
C VAL A 36 -4.48 1.71 -2.17
N GLU A 37 -4.78 0.61 -1.47
CA GLU A 37 -5.94 -0.23 -1.72
C GLU A 37 -7.06 0.16 -0.73
N PHE A 38 -8.09 0.86 -1.21
CA PHE A 38 -9.23 1.20 -0.37
C PHE A 38 -10.13 -0.01 -0.16
N ARG A 39 -10.30 -0.42 1.11
CA ARG A 39 -11.31 -1.42 1.48
C ARG A 39 -12.58 -0.71 1.92
N PHE A 40 -13.61 -0.80 1.08
CA PHE A 40 -14.96 -0.38 1.42
C PHE A 40 -15.80 -1.63 1.67
N ASN A 41 -16.24 -1.78 2.93
CA ASN A 41 -17.22 -2.74 3.41
C ASN A 41 -16.86 -4.24 3.33
N VAL A 42 -17.27 -4.95 4.38
CA VAL A 42 -17.70 -6.36 4.34
C VAL A 42 -19.22 -6.35 4.44
#